data_AF-A0A0F9PGT7-F1
#
_entry.id   AF-A0A0F9PGT7-F1
#
_cell.length_a   1.000
_cell.length_b   1.000
_cell.length_c   1.000
_cell.angle_alpha   90.00
_cell.angle_beta   90.00
_cell.angle_gamma   90.00
#
_symmetry.space_group_name_H-M   'P 1'
#
loop_
_entity.id
_entity.type
_entity.pdbx_description
1 polymer ?
#
loop_
_entity_poly.entity_id
_entity_poly.type
_entity_poly.pdbx_seq_one_letter_code
_entity_poly.pdbx_strand_id
1 'polypeptide(L)' 'MDTKSMDDNEGKFGDWVYCEKCRKCPKCSNKNLVHRIWDPHCGGYTDWQYKCIECEHVWWIDGPDS' A
#
# COMPACT_ATOMS: atom_id res chain seq x y z
N MET A 1 -26.39 -0.36 -14.66
CA MET A 1 -24.94 -0.68 -14.60
C MET A 1 -24.43 -0.10 -13.31
N ASP A 2 -24.83 -0.78 -12.26
CA ASP A 2 -24.58 -0.45 -10.88
C ASP A 2 -23.12 -0.82 -10.65
N THR A 3 -22.28 0.19 -10.45
CA THR A 3 -20.92 0.04 -9.94
C THR A 3 -21.05 -0.67 -8.60
N LYS A 4 -21.01 -2.00 -8.63
CA LYS A 4 -20.89 -2.83 -7.43
C LYS A 4 -19.63 -2.34 -6.75
N SER A 5 -19.83 -1.61 -5.66
CA SER A 5 -18.84 -1.39 -4.62
C SER A 5 -18.11 -2.72 -4.45
N MET A 6 -16.81 -2.73 -4.76
CA MET A 6 -15.96 -3.88 -4.49
C MET A 6 -16.22 -4.23 -3.03
N ASP A 7 -16.86 -5.37 -2.82
CA ASP A 7 -17.35 -5.81 -1.53
C ASP A 7 -16.13 -5.89 -0.59
N ASP A 8 -16.21 -5.28 0.59
CA ASP A 8 -15.18 -5.24 1.64
C ASP A 8 -14.77 -6.64 2.18
N ASN A 9 -15.06 -7.72 1.45
CA ASN A 9 -14.77 -9.12 1.78
C ASN A 9 -13.62 -9.75 0.98
N GLU A 10 -12.99 -9.07 0.01
CA GLU A 10 -11.96 -9.69 -0.85
C GLU A 10 -10.51 -9.62 -0.32
N GLY A 11 -10.27 -8.97 0.83
CA GLY A 11 -8.96 -8.98 1.49
C GLY A 11 -8.90 -8.00 2.66
N LYS A 12 -7.97 -8.22 3.59
CA LYS A 12 -7.76 -7.29 4.71
C LYS A 12 -6.56 -6.40 4.39
N PHE A 13 -6.80 -5.09 4.37
CA PHE A 13 -5.69 -4.15 4.53
C PHE A 13 -5.16 -4.28 5.96
N GLY A 14 -3.87 -4.58 6.08
CA GLY A 14 -3.15 -4.41 7.32
C GLY A 14 -3.10 -2.94 7.76
N ASP A 15 -2.64 -2.74 8.99
CA ASP A 15 -2.42 -1.39 9.51
C ASP A 15 -1.28 -0.69 8.77
N TRP A 16 -1.25 0.65 8.83
CA TRP A 16 -0.19 1.44 8.21
C TRP A 16 1.06 1.38 9.09
N VAL A 17 2.06 0.63 8.65
CA VAL A 17 3.33 0.47 9.36
C VAL A 17 4.33 1.51 8.87
N TYR A 18 4.98 2.22 9.80
CA TYR A 18 6.03 3.17 9.45
C TYR A 18 7.24 2.47 8.84
N CYS A 19 7.61 2.91 7.63
CA CYS A 19 8.74 2.37 6.89
C CYS A 19 10.00 3.21 7.11
N GLU A 20 10.73 2.94 8.19
CA GLU A 20 11.97 3.68 8.49
C GLU A 20 13.07 3.46 7.43
N LYS A 21 13.12 2.28 6.82
CA LYS A 21 14.11 1.91 5.79
C LYS A 21 13.66 2.17 4.35
N CYS A 22 12.52 2.82 4.14
CA CYS A 22 12.04 3.10 2.80
C CYS A 22 12.89 4.15 2.07
N ARG A 23 12.89 4.09 0.74
CA ARG A 23 13.38 5.19 -0.11
C ARG A 23 12.56 6.44 0.18
N LYS A 24 13.11 7.62 -0.13
CA LYS A 24 12.40 8.89 -0.04
C LYS A 24 11.16 8.90 -0.95
N CYS A 25 10.13 9.65 -0.57
CA CYS A 25 8.96 9.86 -1.40
C CYS A 25 9.37 10.46 -2.77
N PRO A 26 8.89 9.91 -3.89
CA PRO A 26 9.26 10.41 -5.22
C PRO A 26 8.74 11.83 -5.49
N LYS A 27 7.70 12.27 -4.78
CA LYS A 27 7.07 13.59 -4.96
C LYS A 27 7.72 14.69 -4.12
N CYS A 28 7.96 14.43 -2.83
CA CYS A 28 8.44 15.45 -1.89
C CYS A 28 9.83 15.17 -1.30
N SER A 29 10.47 14.04 -1.64
CA SER A 29 11.78 13.62 -1.11
C SER A 29 11.87 13.44 0.41
N ASN A 30 10.75 13.41 1.13
CA ASN A 30 10.72 13.11 2.56
C ASN A 30 10.84 11.60 2.84
N LYS A 31 11.34 11.28 4.04
CA LYS A 31 11.51 9.88 4.51
C LYS A 31 10.32 9.36 5.32
N ASN A 32 9.36 10.22 5.64
CA ASN A 32 8.18 9.87 6.44
C ASN A 32 7.18 9.09 5.59
N LEU A 33 7.33 7.78 5.59
CA LEU A 33 6.59 6.85 4.75
C LEU A 33 5.98 5.77 5.62
N VAL A 34 4.76 5.42 5.30
CA VAL A 34 4.09 4.25 5.84
C VAL A 34 3.81 3.28 4.70
N HIS A 35 3.80 2.00 5.01
CA HIS A 35 3.39 0.97 4.09
C HIS A 35 2.33 0.11 4.76
N ARG A 36 1.41 -0.42 3.97
CA ARG A 36 0.47 -1.44 4.43
C ARG A 36 0.48 -2.59 3.46
N ILE A 37 0.26 -3.76 4.00
CA ILE A 37 0.15 -4.99 3.24
C ILE A 37 -1.34 -5.23 2.99
N TRP A 38 -1.69 -5.55 1.75
CA TRP A 38 -3.00 -6.09 1.43
C TRP A 38 -2.88 -7.61 1.35
N ASP A 39 -3.58 -8.29 2.25
CA ASP A 39 -3.65 -9.75 2.29
C ASP A 39 -4.96 -10.22 1.65
N PRO A 40 -4.93 -10.80 0.44
CA PRO A 40 -6.08 -11.51 -0.10
C PRO A 40 -6.23 -12.81 0.68
N HIS A 41 -7.27 -12.87 1.51
CA HIS A 41 -7.65 -14.02 2.35
C HIS A 41 -7.71 -15.37 1.59
N CYS A 42 -7.72 -15.35 0.25
CA CYS A 42 -7.76 -16.52 -0.63
C CYS A 42 -6.39 -16.93 -1.24
N GLY A 43 -5.26 -16.60 -0.61
CA GLY A 43 -3.93 -17.05 -1.08
C GLY A 43 -3.48 -16.38 -2.38
N GLY A 44 -3.99 -15.18 -2.65
CA GLY A 44 -3.57 -14.34 -3.77
C GLY A 44 -2.27 -13.58 -3.49
N TYR A 45 -1.85 -12.77 -4.47
CA TYR A 45 -0.65 -11.93 -4.39
C TYR A 45 -0.74 -10.93 -3.22
N THR A 46 0.30 -10.88 -2.39
CA THR A 46 0.43 -9.91 -1.31
C THR A 46 0.88 -8.57 -1.88
N ASP A 47 -0.04 -7.63 -2.05
CA ASP A 47 0.29 -6.30 -2.56
C ASP A 47 0.79 -5.36 -1.45
N TRP A 48 1.79 -4.55 -1.76
CA TRP A 48 2.35 -3.56 -0.83
C TRP A 48 1.97 -2.16 -1.28
N GLN A 49 1.23 -1.44 -0.44
CA GLN A 49 0.88 -0.05 -0.67
C GLN A 49 1.72 0.86 0.21
N TYR A 50 2.37 1.86 -0.40
CA TYR A 50 3.16 2.88 0.29
C TYR A 50 2.40 4.21 0.26
N LYS A 51 2.46 4.96 1.36
CA LYS A 51 1.92 6.31 1.50
C LYS A 51 2.94 7.22 2.18
N CYS A 52 3.17 8.38 1.60
CA CYS A 52 3.89 9.45 2.28
C CYS A 52 2.95 10.21 3.22
N ILE A 53 3.35 10.37 4.48
CA ILE A 53 2.54 11.12 5.46
C ILE A 53 2.55 12.61 5.13
N GLU A 54 3.68 13.13 4.65
CA GLU A 54 3.89 14.58 4.45
C GLU A 54 3.12 15.16 3.27
N CYS A 55 3.08 14.44 2.14
CA CYS A 55 2.46 14.92 0.90
C CYS A 55 1.24 14.08 0.49
N GLU A 56 0.86 13.11 1.34
CA GLU A 56 -0.26 12.19 1.16
C GLU A 56 -0.24 11.40 -0.16
N HIS A 57 0.92 11.36 -0.83
CA HIS A 57 1.09 10.61 -2.06
C HIS A 57 1.09 9.11 -1.75
N VAL A 58 0.20 8.37 -2.41
CA VAL A 58 0.07 6.92 -2.30
C VAL A 58 0.51 6.28 -3.60
N TRP A 59 1.31 5.22 -3.51
CA TRP A 59 1.73 4.41 -4.65
C TRP A 59 1.86 2.95 -4.24
N TRP A 60 1.77 2.05 -5.20
CA TRP A 60 1.97 0.62 -4.98
C TRP A 60 3.39 0.25 -5.40
N ILE A 61 4.03 -0.62 -4.63
CA ILE A 61 5.26 -1.28 -5.05
C ILE A 61 4.93 -2.76 -5.09
N ASP A 62 4.97 -3.33 -6.28
CA ASP A 62 5.07 -4.77 -6.42
C ASP A 62 6.38 -5.19 -5.76
N GLY A 63 6.35 -6.22 -4.90
CA GLY A 63 7.56 -6.73 -4.25
C GLY A 63 8.66 -7.01 -5.29
N PRO A 64 9.94 -7.18 -4.90
CA PRO A 64 11.01 -7.43 -5.85
C PRO A 64 10.84 -8.81 -6.51
N ASP A 65 9.96 -8.91 -7.50
CA ASP A 65 9.91 -9.97 -8.49
C ASP A 65 10.17 -9.33 -9.87
N SER A 66 11.45 -9.07 -10.13
CA SER A 66 12.04 -9.19 -11.46
C SER A 66 13.54 -9.36 -11.37
#